data_AF-A0A660VJ58-F1
#
_entry.id   AF-A0A660VJ58-F1
#
_cell.length_a   1.000
_cell.length_b   1.000
_cell.length_c   1.000
_cell.angle_alpha   90.00
_cell.angle_beta   90.00
_cell.angle_gamma   90.00
#
_symmetry.space_group_name_H-M   'P 1'
#
loop_
_entity.id
_entity.type
_entity.pdbx_description
1 polymer ?
#
loop_
_entity_poly.entity_id
_entity_poly.type
_entity_poly.pdbx_seq_one_letter_code
_entity_poly.pdbx_strand_id
1 'polypeptide(L)'
;MCQREVADRVEATPKSKDFGPISVLLQRCYSIKRLFNVGRDCFYPRPEVASAVLRFDRKGYLPSSKQEAIFGIISGFFRMRRKTLRHNLRRGMGLGAEEVDALLERFAIVKEARAEEVEAEKLWALAEELL
;
A
#
# COMPACT_ATOMS: atom_id res chain seq x y z
N MET A 1 1.44 6.61 18.01
CA MET A 1 0.00 6.95 17.98
C MET A 1 -0.25 7.81 16.75
N CYS A 2 -1.36 7.61 16.05
CA CYS A 2 -1.77 8.41 14.90
C CYS A 2 -3.30 8.59 14.88
N GLN A 3 -3.81 9.39 13.96
CA GLN A 3 -5.25 9.48 13.72
C GLN A 3 -5.82 8.11 13.33
N ARG A 4 -7.06 7.83 13.76
CA ARG A 4 -7.70 6.52 13.53
C ARG A 4 -7.75 6.13 12.05
N GLU A 5 -8.08 7.07 11.16
CA GLU A 5 -8.12 6.81 9.71
C GLU A 5 -6.74 6.42 9.15
N VAL A 6 -5.66 7.03 9.65
CA VAL A 6 -4.30 6.64 9.28
C VAL A 6 -4.03 5.20 9.71
N ALA A 7 -4.42 4.85 10.94
CA ALA A 7 -4.28 3.47 11.40
C ALA A 7 -5.10 2.48 10.57
N ASP A 8 -6.33 2.84 10.20
CA ASP A 8 -7.20 2.03 9.35
C ASP A 8 -6.55 1.78 7.97
N ARG A 9 -5.93 2.79 7.35
CA ARG A 9 -5.21 2.64 6.08
C ARG A 9 -3.95 1.77 6.21
N VAL A 10 -3.21 1.91 7.30
CA VAL A 10 -1.97 1.16 7.52
C VAL A 10 -2.25 -0.34 7.65
N GLU A 11 -3.33 -0.70 8.34
CA GLU A 11 -3.74 -2.08 8.60
C GLU A 11 -4.71 -2.64 7.55
N ALA A 12 -5.11 -1.82 6.58
CA ALA A 12 -6.06 -2.19 5.55
C ALA A 12 -5.60 -3.42 4.76
N THR A 13 -6.52 -4.31 4.45
CA THR A 13 -6.28 -5.51 3.64
C THR A 13 -6.79 -5.31 2.21
N PRO A 14 -6.31 -6.10 1.24
CA PRO A 14 -6.84 -6.07 -0.12
C PRO A 14 -8.37 -6.18 -0.15
N LYS A 15 -8.98 -5.53 -1.14
CA LYS A 15 -10.43 -5.36 -1.34
C LYS A 15 -11.13 -4.47 -0.32
N SER A 16 -10.38 -3.78 0.55
CA SER A 16 -10.91 -2.73 1.42
C SER A 16 -10.77 -1.33 0.80
N LYS A 17 -11.63 -0.41 1.22
CA LYS A 17 -11.60 0.99 0.76
C LYS A 17 -10.30 1.70 1.13
N ASP A 18 -9.73 1.36 2.28
CA ASP A 18 -8.58 2.04 2.87
C ASP A 18 -7.24 1.45 2.40
N PHE A 19 -7.26 0.33 1.67
CA PHE A 19 -6.07 -0.29 1.13
C PHE A 19 -5.45 0.54 0.01
N GLY A 20 -4.14 0.76 0.10
CA GLY A 20 -3.42 1.63 -0.81
C GLY A 20 -1.90 1.55 -0.65
N PRO A 21 -1.17 2.55 -1.19
CA PRO A 21 0.29 2.53 -1.22
C PRO A 21 0.94 2.39 0.16
N ILE A 22 0.39 3.06 1.16
CA ILE A 22 0.92 3.03 2.53
C ILE A 22 0.74 1.66 3.19
N SER A 23 -0.37 0.97 2.89
CA SER A 23 -0.63 -0.39 3.36
C SER A 23 0.44 -1.33 2.82
N VAL A 24 0.70 -1.29 1.50
CA VAL A 24 1.71 -2.13 0.84
C VAL A 24 3.10 -1.89 1.41
N LEU A 25 3.52 -0.62 1.49
CA LEU A 25 4.86 -0.25 1.97
C LEU A 25 5.10 -0.70 3.42
N LEU A 26 4.16 -0.39 4.33
CA LEU A 26 4.36 -0.63 5.75
C LEU A 26 4.18 -2.11 6.12
N GLN A 27 3.19 -2.81 5.54
CA GLN A 27 2.96 -4.23 5.83
C GLN A 27 4.10 -5.13 5.34
N ARG A 28 4.85 -4.67 4.32
CA ARG A 28 6.10 -5.31 3.92
C ARG A 28 7.21 -5.10 4.94
N CYS A 29 7.41 -3.87 5.38
CA CYS A 29 8.51 -3.51 6.28
C CYS A 29 8.27 -3.95 7.73
N TYR A 30 7.01 -4.10 8.13
CA TYR A 30 6.59 -4.32 9.51
C TYR A 30 5.44 -5.34 9.61
N SER A 31 5.40 -6.07 10.71
CA SER A 31 4.19 -6.68 11.24
C SER A 31 3.50 -5.63 12.10
N ILE A 32 2.25 -5.31 11.78
CA ILE A 32 1.54 -4.16 12.36
C ILE A 32 0.37 -4.68 13.17
N LYS A 33 0.20 -4.16 14.38
CA LYS A 33 -0.90 -4.52 15.26
C LYS A 33 -1.48 -3.30 15.99
N ARG A 34 -2.79 -3.11 15.88
CA ARG A 34 -3.54 -2.18 16.72
C ARG A 34 -3.58 -2.71 18.14
N LEU A 35 -3.07 -1.89 19.05
CA LEU A 35 -3.15 -2.18 20.47
C LEU A 35 -4.52 -1.75 21.00
N PHE A 36 -4.91 -0.50 20.73
CA PHE A 36 -6.20 0.06 21.14
C PHE A 36 -6.49 1.39 20.42
N ASN A 37 -7.76 1.80 20.46
CA ASN A 37 -8.21 3.12 20.02
C ASN A 37 -8.19 4.10 21.20
N VAL A 38 -7.93 5.38 20.93
CA VAL A 38 -7.94 6.45 21.93
C VAL A 38 -9.03 7.45 21.58
N GLY A 39 -9.98 7.63 22.51
CA GLY A 39 -11.08 8.57 22.37
C GLY A 39 -10.61 10.03 22.35
N ARG A 40 -11.40 10.90 21.74
CA ARG A 40 -11.09 12.35 21.66
C ARG A 40 -11.03 13.00 23.05
N ASP A 41 -11.81 12.47 23.99
CA ASP A 41 -11.92 12.98 25.36
C ASP A 41 -10.68 12.73 26.22
N CYS A 42 -9.70 11.97 25.69
CA CYS A 42 -8.41 11.74 26.33
C CYS A 42 -7.39 12.86 26.07
N PHE A 43 -7.74 13.93 25.35
CA PHE A 43 -6.82 14.97 24.88
C PHE A 43 -7.29 16.38 25.26
N TYR A 44 -6.32 17.29 25.46
CA TYR A 44 -6.55 18.72 25.63
C TYR A 44 -5.55 19.54 24.80
N PRO A 45 -6.00 20.44 23.90
CA PRO A 45 -7.40 20.62 23.48
C PRO A 45 -7.95 19.38 22.78
N ARG A 46 -9.29 19.22 22.82
CA ARG A 46 -9.97 18.06 22.22
C ARG A 46 -9.80 18.07 20.69
N PRO A 47 -9.25 17.02 20.06
CA PRO A 47 -9.13 16.94 18.61
C PRO A 47 -10.49 16.64 17.95
N GLU A 48 -10.60 16.90 16.66
CA GLU A 48 -11.82 16.59 15.89
C GLU A 48 -12.01 15.09 15.65
N VAL A 49 -10.91 14.35 15.51
CA VAL A 49 -10.89 12.92 15.15
C VAL A 49 -10.27 12.06 16.26
N ALA A 50 -10.72 10.80 16.33
CA ALA A 50 -10.15 9.81 17.25
C ALA A 50 -8.74 9.39 16.83
N SER A 51 -7.99 8.84 17.78
CA SER A 51 -6.63 8.32 17.55
C SER A 51 -6.57 6.81 17.75
N ALA A 52 -5.48 6.20 17.31
CA ALA A 52 -5.17 4.80 17.53
C ALA A 52 -3.68 4.61 17.85
N VAL A 53 -3.39 3.59 18.65
CA VAL A 53 -2.03 3.16 18.98
C VAL A 53 -1.74 1.87 18.22
N LEU A 54 -0.73 1.94 17.36
CA LEU A 54 -0.22 0.81 16.58
C LEU A 54 1.16 0.40 17.11
N ARG A 55 1.41 -0.90 17.13
CA ARG A 55 2.74 -1.49 17.28
C ARG A 55 3.27 -1.91 15.90
N PHE A 56 4.54 -1.60 15.66
CA PHE A 56 5.25 -1.96 14.44
C PHE A 56 6.44 -2.84 14.82
N ASP A 57 6.36 -4.12 14.47
CA ASP A 57 7.43 -5.09 14.66
C ASP A 57 8.18 -5.21 13.32
N ARG A 58 9.44 -4.73 13.25
CA ARG A 58 10.19 -4.66 11.97
C ARG A 58 10.47 -6.06 11.42
N LYS A 59 10.09 -6.30 10.15
CA LYS A 59 10.35 -7.55 9.41
C LYS A 59 11.66 -7.52 8.63
N GLY A 60 12.03 -6.36 8.08
CA GLY A 60 13.18 -6.24 7.18
C GLY A 60 13.71 -4.80 7.05
N TYR A 61 14.64 -4.61 6.12
CA TYR A 61 15.28 -3.33 5.84
C TYR A 61 15.19 -2.99 4.35
N LEU A 62 14.58 -1.85 4.02
CA LEU A 62 14.67 -1.25 2.69
C LEU A 62 15.73 -0.12 2.73
N PRO A 63 16.80 -0.19 1.91
CA PRO A 63 17.81 0.85 1.85
C PRO A 63 17.22 2.22 1.53
N SER A 64 17.67 3.26 2.22
CA SER A 64 17.16 4.62 2.04
C SER A 64 17.25 5.09 0.59
N SER A 65 18.28 4.66 -0.15
CA SER A 65 18.46 4.96 -1.58
C SER A 65 17.35 4.43 -2.50
N LYS A 66 16.58 3.43 -2.05
CA LYS A 66 15.50 2.79 -2.82
C LYS A 66 14.11 3.21 -2.36
N GLN A 67 13.98 3.87 -1.19
CA GLN A 67 12.69 4.17 -0.57
C GLN A 67 11.79 5.06 -1.42
N GLU A 68 12.34 6.15 -1.95
CA GLU A 68 11.58 7.11 -2.76
C GLU A 68 11.11 6.48 -4.07
N ALA A 69 12.00 5.81 -4.78
CA ALA A 69 11.70 5.16 -6.05
C ALA A 69 10.65 4.04 -5.89
N ILE A 70 10.81 3.14 -4.90
CA ILE A 70 9.79 2.11 -4.61
C ILE A 70 8.45 2.74 -4.26
N PHE A 71 8.44 3.78 -3.42
CA PHE A 71 7.19 4.43 -3.05
C PHE A 71 6.50 5.09 -4.26
N GLY A 72 7.27 5.68 -5.17
CA GLY A 72 6.79 6.22 -6.44
C GLY A 72 6.13 5.14 -7.32
N ILE A 73 6.78 3.99 -7.47
CA ILE A 73 6.27 2.85 -8.23
C ILE A 73 4.97 2.32 -7.61
N ILE A 74 4.97 2.03 -6.30
CA ILE A 74 3.77 1.54 -5.59
C ILE A 74 2.64 2.57 -5.72
N SER A 75 2.93 3.86 -5.57
CA SER A 75 1.93 4.92 -5.75
C SER A 75 1.36 4.94 -7.18
N GLY A 76 2.20 4.67 -8.18
CA GLY A 76 1.80 4.50 -9.58
C GLY A 76 0.74 3.43 -9.77
N PHE A 77 0.80 2.32 -9.03
CA PHE A 77 -0.19 1.24 -9.11
C PHE A 77 -1.60 1.69 -8.72
N PHE A 78 -1.72 2.64 -7.80
CA PHE A 78 -2.99 3.14 -7.28
C PHE A 78 -3.43 4.48 -7.91
N ARG A 79 -2.70 5.00 -8.91
CA ARG A 79 -2.93 6.33 -9.51
C ARG A 79 -4.37 6.52 -10.01
N MET A 80 -4.94 5.52 -10.68
CA MET A 80 -6.35 5.50 -11.07
C MET A 80 -7.06 4.32 -10.41
N ARG A 81 -7.63 4.53 -9.21
CA ARG A 81 -8.31 3.49 -8.42
C ARG A 81 -9.40 2.72 -9.17
N ARG A 82 -10.14 3.37 -10.07
CA ARG A 82 -11.22 2.71 -10.83
C ARG A 82 -10.73 1.94 -12.06
N LYS A 83 -9.42 1.87 -12.29
CA LYS A 83 -8.79 1.21 -13.44
C LYS A 83 -7.97 0.01 -12.97
N THR A 84 -7.77 -0.96 -13.85
CA THR A 84 -6.99 -2.16 -13.57
C THR A 84 -5.52 -1.82 -13.31
N LEU A 85 -4.81 -2.67 -12.59
CA LEU A 85 -3.36 -2.53 -12.37
C LEU A 85 -2.64 -2.46 -13.72
N ARG A 86 -3.03 -3.33 -14.67
CA ARG A 86 -2.55 -3.30 -16.05
C ARG A 86 -2.68 -1.92 -16.70
N HIS A 87 -3.82 -1.25 -16.52
CA HIS A 87 -4.02 0.09 -17.07
C HIS A 87 -3.11 1.13 -16.41
N ASN A 88 -2.94 1.07 -15.09
CA ASN A 88 -2.03 1.97 -14.37
C ASN A 88 -0.57 1.76 -14.79
N LEU A 89 -0.12 0.52 -14.99
CA LEU A 89 1.23 0.23 -15.49
C LEU A 89 1.43 0.78 -16.90
N ARG A 90 0.49 0.51 -17.82
CA ARG A 90 0.63 0.95 -19.22
C ARG A 90 0.47 2.46 -19.41
N ARG A 91 -0.61 3.04 -18.88
CA ARG A 91 -0.95 4.46 -19.11
C ARG A 91 -0.40 5.38 -18.04
N GLY A 92 -0.27 4.89 -16.81
CA GLY A 92 0.25 5.67 -15.69
C GLY A 92 1.78 5.67 -15.61
N MET A 93 2.44 4.58 -16.04
CA MET A 93 3.90 4.40 -15.95
C MET A 93 4.58 4.21 -17.32
N GLY A 94 3.83 4.07 -18.41
CA GLY A 94 4.38 4.05 -19.77
C GLY A 94 4.92 2.71 -20.26
N LEU A 95 4.64 1.61 -19.55
CA LEU A 95 5.17 0.29 -19.91
C LEU A 95 4.49 -0.32 -21.17
N GLY A 96 5.24 -1.19 -21.85
CA GLY A 96 4.77 -1.93 -23.01
C GLY A 96 3.62 -2.89 -22.68
N ALA A 97 2.75 -3.19 -23.66
CA ALA A 97 1.62 -4.10 -23.43
C ALA A 97 2.07 -5.53 -23.09
N GLU A 98 3.02 -6.04 -23.87
CA GLU A 98 3.56 -7.39 -23.72
C GLU A 98 4.39 -7.53 -22.44
N GLU A 99 5.22 -6.53 -22.15
CA GLU A 99 5.98 -6.43 -20.89
C GLU A 99 5.06 -6.50 -19.66
N VAL A 100 3.99 -5.70 -19.64
CA VAL A 100 3.03 -5.71 -18.52
C VAL A 100 2.33 -7.05 -18.42
N ASP A 101 1.90 -7.64 -19.54
CA ASP A 101 1.20 -8.93 -19.51
C ASP A 101 2.11 -10.05 -18.98
N ALA A 102 3.39 -10.06 -19.38
CA ALA A 102 4.38 -11.00 -18.88
C ALA A 102 4.65 -10.82 -17.37
N LEU A 103 4.74 -9.57 -16.88
CA LEU A 103 4.89 -9.27 -15.46
C LEU A 103 3.69 -9.77 -14.64
N LEU A 104 2.48 -9.48 -15.10
CA LEU A 104 1.26 -9.90 -14.39
C LEU A 104 1.14 -11.42 -14.34
N GLU A 105 1.44 -12.11 -15.44
CA GLU A 105 1.48 -13.58 -15.48
C GLU A 105 2.52 -14.15 -14.50
N ARG A 106 3.75 -13.60 -14.52
CA ARG A 106 4.84 -14.05 -13.64
C ARG A 106 4.51 -13.93 -12.16
N PHE A 107 3.80 -12.88 -11.75
CA PHE A 107 3.37 -12.68 -10.36
C PHE A 107 1.99 -13.27 -10.04
N ALA A 108 1.41 -14.05 -10.97
CA ALA A 108 0.07 -14.61 -10.84
C ALA A 108 -0.98 -13.56 -10.44
N ILE A 109 -1.00 -12.44 -11.18
CA ILE A 109 -1.96 -11.35 -11.06
C ILE A 109 -2.88 -11.39 -12.28
N VAL A 110 -4.19 -11.43 -12.03
CA VAL A 110 -5.21 -11.42 -13.09
C VAL A 110 -5.21 -10.07 -13.81
N LYS A 111 -5.32 -10.06 -15.14
CA LYS A 111 -5.20 -8.84 -15.97
C LYS A 111 -6.26 -7.78 -15.67
N GLU A 112 -7.43 -8.24 -15.23
CA GLU A 112 -8.59 -7.42 -14.86
C GLU A 112 -8.51 -6.89 -13.43
N ALA A 113 -7.58 -7.39 -12.61
CA ALA A 113 -7.45 -6.99 -11.22
C ALA A 113 -7.08 -5.51 -11.10
N ARG A 114 -7.72 -4.82 -10.16
CA ARG A 114 -7.30 -3.49 -9.72
C ARG A 114 -6.22 -3.63 -8.66
N ALA A 115 -5.40 -2.59 -8.50
CA ALA A 115 -4.33 -2.62 -7.50
C ALA A 115 -4.87 -2.91 -6.10
N GLU A 116 -6.04 -2.37 -5.74
CA GLU A 116 -6.63 -2.65 -4.42
C GLU A 116 -7.10 -4.08 -4.21
N GLU A 117 -7.20 -4.91 -5.26
CA GLU A 117 -7.64 -6.31 -5.18
C GLU A 117 -6.47 -7.29 -5.08
N VAL A 118 -5.24 -6.80 -5.29
CA VAL A 118 -4.01 -7.61 -5.29
C VAL A 118 -3.39 -7.63 -3.90
N GLU A 119 -2.87 -8.80 -3.51
CA GLU A 119 -2.13 -8.97 -2.26
C GLU A 119 -0.92 -8.04 -2.18
N ALA A 120 -0.68 -7.46 -1.00
CA ALA A 120 0.41 -6.51 -0.77
C ALA A 120 1.79 -7.08 -1.14
N GLU A 121 2.00 -8.38 -0.89
CA GLU A 121 3.26 -9.07 -1.19
C GLU A 121 3.53 -9.16 -2.70
N LYS A 122 2.49 -9.40 -3.51
CA LYS A 122 2.60 -9.41 -4.98
C LYS A 122 2.86 -8.01 -5.54
N LEU A 123 2.18 -7.00 -5.01
CA LEU A 123 2.42 -5.60 -5.39
C LEU A 123 3.85 -5.18 -5.03
N TRP A 124 4.34 -5.59 -3.86
CA TRP A 124 5.71 -5.32 -3.46
C TRP A 124 6.73 -5.96 -4.41
N ALA A 125 6.57 -7.26 -4.70
CA ALA A 125 7.48 -7.98 -5.58
C ALA A 125 7.49 -7.38 -7.00
N LEU A 126 6.33 -6.96 -7.50
CA LEU A 126 6.22 -6.23 -8.76
C LEU A 126 6.95 -4.88 -8.69
N ALA A 127 6.84 -4.14 -7.59
CA ALA A 127 7.54 -2.86 -7.43
C ALA A 127 9.06 -3.03 -7.36
N GLU A 128 9.56 -4.12 -6.75
CA GLU A 128 10.99 -4.43 -6.73
C GLU A 128 11.54 -4.77 -8.11
N GLU A 129 10.76 -5.39 -8.99
CA GLU A 129 11.19 -5.65 -10.37
C GLU A 129 11.31 -4.36 -11.19
N LEU A 130 10.39 -3.42 -10.97
CA LEU A 130 10.30 -2.18 -11.75
C LEU A 130 11.29 -1.09 -11.29
N LEU A 131 12.08 -1.40 -10.26
CA LEU A 131 13.04 -0.49 -9.64
C LEU A 131 14.39 -0.49 -10.38
#